data_AF-A0A941UM17-F1
#
_entry.id   AF-A0A941UM17-F1
#
_cell.length_a   1.000
_cell.length_b   1.000
_cell.length_c   1.000
_cell.angle_alpha   90.00
_cell.angle_beta   90.00
_cell.angle_gamma   90.00
#
_symmetry.space_group_name_H-M   'P 1'
#
loop_
_entity.id
_entity.type
_entity.pdbx_description
1 polymer ?
#
loop_
_entity_poly.entity_id
_entity_poly.type
_entity_poly.pdbx_seq_one_letter_code
_entity_poly.pdbx_strand_id
1 'polypeptide(L)'
;LRVSALINLWGLALMTPLGLWQLARFDLAQLSAGLWLLLVFYALAASLAAVWLWMSGLRQVPANHAGVFTVALPISATLIGVLVLGEAFTALHAAALLLASAGVVLIAGARPQPARRD
;
A
#
# COMPACT_ATOMS: atom_id res chain seq x y z
N LEU A 1 2.09 16.89 -2.48
CA LEU A 1 3.29 17.32 -1.75
C LEU A 1 2.98 17.72 -0.30
N ARG A 2 2.18 18.77 -0.02
CA ARG A 2 1.84 19.15 1.38
C ARG A 2 1.20 18.01 2.20
N VAL A 3 0.21 17.32 1.64
CA VAL A 3 -0.45 16.16 2.28
C VAL A 3 0.53 15.00 2.50
N SER A 4 1.35 14.67 1.49
CA SER A 4 2.40 13.64 1.61
C SER A 4 3.42 13.99 2.69
N ALA A 5 3.83 15.25 2.79
CA ALA A 5 4.78 15.70 3.81
C ALA A 5 4.20 15.57 5.23
N LEU A 6 2.92 15.92 5.43
CA LEU A 6 2.24 15.75 6.72
C LEU A 6 2.11 14.28 7.12
N ILE A 7 1.72 13.41 6.19
CA ILE A 7 1.61 11.97 6.43
C ILE A 7 2.97 11.38 6.81
N ASN A 8 4.02 11.72 6.06
CA ASN A 8 5.37 11.24 6.35
C ASN A 8 5.95 11.83 7.64
N LEU A 9 5.61 13.07 7.99
CA LEU A 9 6.05 13.70 9.24
C LEU A 9 5.45 13.01 10.45
N TRP A 10 4.14 12.71 10.41
CA TRP A 10 3.50 11.93 11.47
C TRP A 10 4.01 10.49 11.51
N GLY A 11 4.17 9.85 10.35
CA GLY A 11 4.78 8.53 10.25
C GLY A 11 6.18 8.49 10.87
N LEU A 12 7.01 9.49 10.57
CA LEU A 12 8.34 9.64 11.17
C LEU A 12 8.24 9.85 12.67
N ALA A 13 7.43 10.79 13.15
CA ALA A 13 7.31 11.07 14.59
C ALA A 13 6.86 9.83 15.38
N LEU A 14 5.90 9.06 14.85
CA LEU A 14 5.37 7.86 15.49
C LEU A 14 6.34 6.68 15.40
N MET A 15 7.07 6.52 14.29
CA MET A 15 8.02 5.41 14.12
C MET A 15 9.41 5.70 14.69
N THR A 16 9.82 6.96 14.88
CA THR A 16 11.13 7.32 15.42
C THR A 16 11.44 6.67 16.78
N PRO A 17 10.56 6.69 17.80
CA PRO A 17 10.89 6.06 19.09
C PRO A 17 11.09 4.54 18.97
N LEU A 18 10.28 3.87 18.14
CA LEU A 18 10.41 2.43 17.85
C LEU A 18 11.68 2.14 17.05
N GLY A 19 11.98 2.96 16.05
CA GLY A 19 13.16 2.86 15.22
C GLY A 19 14.44 3.04 16.03
N LEU A 20 14.51 4.06 16.90
CA LEU A 20 15.65 4.28 17.80
C LEU A 20 15.84 3.14 18.80
N TRP A 21 14.74 2.58 19.33
CA TRP A 21 14.80 1.42 20.21
C TRP A 21 15.36 0.17 19.51
N GLN A 22 14.99 -0.06 18.24
CA GLN A 22 15.55 -1.14 17.42
C GLN A 22 17.01 -0.86 17.02
N LEU A 23 17.33 0.38 16.63
CA LEU A 23 18.66 0.80 16.22
C LEU A 23 19.67 0.60 17.35
N ALA A 24 19.27 0.85 18.60
CA ALA A 24 20.11 0.65 19.78
C ALA A 24 20.55 -0.82 19.99
N ARG A 25 19.89 -1.78 19.34
CA ARG A 25 20.19 -3.22 19.41
C ARG A 25 20.71 -3.78 18.08
N PHE A 26 20.79 -2.96 17.04
CA PHE A 26 21.11 -3.38 15.69
C PHE A 26 22.50 -2.90 15.26
N ASP A 27 23.30 -3.80 14.71
CA ASP A 27 24.62 -3.47 14.19
C ASP A 27 24.51 -2.96 12.75
N LEU A 28 24.66 -1.64 12.59
CA LEU A 28 24.61 -0.97 11.28
C LEU A 28 25.75 -1.38 10.35
N ALA A 29 26.85 -1.94 10.87
CA ALA A 29 27.96 -2.41 10.04
C ALA A 29 27.58 -3.62 9.16
N GLN A 30 26.47 -4.30 9.48
CA GLN A 30 25.93 -5.41 8.67
C GLN A 30 25.22 -4.93 7.40
N LEU A 31 24.92 -3.63 7.30
CA LEU A 31 24.25 -3.04 6.14
C LEU A 31 25.28 -2.67 5.06
N SER A 32 25.32 -3.46 3.99
CA SER A 32 26.10 -3.13 2.80
C SER A 32 25.57 -1.87 2.10
N ALA A 33 26.41 -1.21 1.30
CA ALA A 33 26.00 -0.04 0.50
C ALA A 33 24.80 -0.35 -0.42
N GLY A 34 24.70 -1.58 -0.93
CA GLY A 34 23.56 -2.02 -1.74
C GLY A 34 22.24 -2.05 -0.94
N LEU A 35 22.27 -2.53 0.31
CA LEU A 35 21.09 -2.51 1.18
C LEU A 35 20.66 -1.08 1.53
N TRP A 36 21.61 -0.17 1.76
CA TRP A 36 21.31 1.25 1.95
C TRP A 36 20.62 1.86 0.74
N LEU A 37 21.09 1.54 -0.48
CA LEU A 37 20.45 2.03 -1.71
C LEU A 37 19.02 1.49 -1.86
N LEU A 38 18.81 0.19 -1.60
CA LEU A 38 17.49 -0.44 -1.60
C LEU A 38 16.55 0.18 -0.56
N LEU A 39 17.06 0.48 0.64
CA LEU A 39 16.30 1.16 1.70
C LEU A 39 15.85 2.56 1.27
N VAL A 40 16.76 3.36 0.70
CA VAL A 40 16.43 4.70 0.20
C VAL A 40 15.41 4.62 -0.94
N PHE A 41 15.64 3.72 -1.90
CA PHE A 41 14.72 3.49 -3.01
C PHE A 41 13.32 3.12 -2.49
N TYR A 42 13.24 2.14 -1.58
CA TYR A 42 11.98 1.69 -0.99
C TYR A 42 11.28 2.82 -0.23
N ALA A 43 12.01 3.57 0.59
CA ALA A 43 11.47 4.70 1.34
C ALA A 43 10.88 5.76 0.41
N LEU A 44 11.58 6.15 -0.66
CA LEU A 44 11.09 7.12 -1.63
C LEU A 44 9.87 6.60 -2.41
N ALA A 45 9.90 5.33 -2.82
CA ALA A 45 8.79 4.70 -3.52
C ALA A 45 7.52 4.67 -2.64
N ALA A 46 7.66 4.24 -1.39
CA ALA A 46 6.55 4.16 -0.44
C ALA A 46 6.02 5.54 -0.02
N SER A 47 6.91 6.49 0.27
CA SER A 47 6.54 7.79 0.85
C SER A 47 6.10 8.83 -0.17
N LEU A 48 6.72 8.86 -1.35
CA LEU A 48 6.46 9.88 -2.38
C LEU A 48 5.67 9.28 -3.53
N ALA A 49 6.20 8.23 -4.18
CA ALA A 49 5.61 7.72 -5.40
C ALA A 49 4.21 7.12 -5.17
N ALA A 50 4.04 6.27 -4.16
CA ALA A 50 2.75 5.65 -3.86
C ALA A 50 1.68 6.68 -3.47
N VAL A 51 2.01 7.63 -2.58
CA VAL A 51 1.07 8.69 -2.17
C VAL A 51 0.72 9.61 -3.33
N TRP A 52 1.71 9.96 -4.16
CA TRP A 52 1.48 10.80 -5.34
C TRP A 52 0.59 10.10 -6.37
N LEU A 53 0.87 8.83 -6.69
CA LEU A 53 0.05 8.02 -7.59
C LEU A 53 -1.37 7.86 -7.06
N TRP A 54 -1.53 7.57 -5.77
CA TRP A 54 -2.84 7.44 -5.13
C TRP A 54 -3.66 8.72 -5.23
N MET A 55 -3.08 9.86 -4.84
CA MET A 55 -3.77 11.15 -4.89
C MET A 55 -4.05 11.59 -6.33
N SER A 56 -3.19 11.23 -7.30
CA SER A 56 -3.40 11.53 -8.72
C SER A 56 -4.48 10.64 -9.35
N GLY A 57 -4.57 9.38 -8.92
CA GLY A 57 -5.63 8.45 -9.34
C GLY A 57 -6.99 8.86 -8.78
N LEU A 58 -7.06 9.21 -7.49
CA LEU A 58 -8.31 9.66 -6.85
C LEU A 58 -8.91 10.92 -7.47
N ARG A 59 -8.10 11.77 -8.13
CA ARG A 59 -8.61 12.94 -8.86
C ARG A 59 -9.43 12.58 -10.10
N GLN A 60 -9.23 11.38 -10.65
CA GLN A 60 -9.82 10.95 -11.92
C GLN A 60 -11.01 10.00 -11.72
N VAL A 61 -11.29 9.60 -10.48
CA VAL A 61 -12.29 8.59 -10.16
C VAL A 61 -13.27 9.14 -9.11
N PRO A 62 -14.59 8.95 -9.26
CA PRO A 62 -15.55 9.32 -8.23
C PRO A 62 -15.23 8.60 -6.91
N ALA A 63 -15.33 9.30 -5.77
CA ALA A 63 -14.91 8.78 -4.46
C ALA A 63 -15.51 7.40 -4.12
N ASN A 64 -16.71 7.09 -4.63
CA ASN A 64 -17.40 5.82 -4.40
C ASN A 64 -16.73 4.59 -5.07
N HIS A 65 -15.83 4.79 -6.03
CA HIS A 65 -15.12 3.71 -6.73
C HIS A 65 -13.70 3.46 -6.20
N ALA A 66 -13.19 4.30 -5.28
CA ALA A 66 -11.84 4.15 -4.72
C ALA A 66 -11.63 2.81 -4.01
N GLY A 67 -12.67 2.31 -3.33
CA GLY A 67 -12.66 1.00 -2.66
C GLY A 67 -12.55 -0.19 -3.62
N VAL A 68 -12.94 -0.04 -4.89
CA VAL A 68 -12.80 -1.10 -5.89
C VAL A 68 -11.34 -1.28 -6.31
N PHE A 69 -10.57 -0.19 -6.34
CA PHE A 69 -9.15 -0.22 -6.69
C PHE A 69 -8.25 -0.84 -5.63
N THR A 70 -8.71 -0.98 -4.38
CA THR A 70 -7.88 -1.60 -3.33
C THR A 70 -7.66 -3.09 -3.57
N VAL A 71 -8.49 -3.77 -4.38
CA VAL A 71 -8.25 -5.15 -4.81
C VAL A 71 -7.11 -5.28 -5.81
N ALA A 72 -6.69 -4.19 -6.45
CA ALA A 72 -5.47 -4.18 -7.23
C ALA A 72 -4.23 -4.48 -6.36
N LEU A 73 -4.27 -4.19 -5.05
CA LEU A 73 -3.16 -4.46 -4.13
C LEU A 73 -2.84 -5.96 -4.00
N PRO A 74 -3.77 -6.84 -3.54
CA PRO A 74 -3.47 -8.27 -3.42
C PRO A 74 -3.15 -8.92 -4.77
N ILE A 75 -3.79 -8.47 -5.87
CA ILE A 75 -3.47 -8.94 -7.23
C ILE A 75 -2.02 -8.61 -7.58
N SER A 76 -1.63 -7.34 -7.45
CA SER A 76 -0.28 -6.88 -7.80
C SER A 76 0.78 -7.51 -6.89
N ALA A 77 0.50 -7.62 -5.58
CA ALA A 77 1.38 -8.28 -4.64
C ALA A 77 1.61 -9.76 -5.00
N THR A 78 0.54 -10.49 -5.33
CA THR A 78 0.63 -11.90 -5.74
C THR A 78 1.39 -12.05 -7.07
N LEU A 79 1.15 -11.16 -8.04
CA LEU A 79 1.85 -11.19 -9.32
C LEU A 79 3.35 -10.94 -9.15
N ILE A 80 3.74 -9.93 -8.37
CA ILE A 80 5.15 -9.64 -8.09
C ILE A 80 5.79 -10.80 -7.31
N GLY A 81 5.10 -11.34 -6.28
CA GLY A 81 5.55 -12.50 -5.51
C GLY A 81 5.84 -13.72 -6.39
N VAL A 82 4.89 -14.11 -7.23
CA VAL A 82 5.03 -15.31 -8.06
C VAL A 82 5.96 -15.11 -9.25
N LEU A 83 5.82 -14.00 -9.99
CA LEU A 83 6.51 -13.81 -11.27
C LEU A 83 7.92 -13.23 -11.11
N VAL A 84 8.14 -12.38 -10.11
CA VAL A 84 9.43 -11.67 -9.91
C VAL A 84 10.24 -12.32 -8.80
N LEU A 85 9.60 -12.62 -7.66
CA LEU A 85 10.27 -13.23 -6.50
C LEU A 85 10.33 -14.76 -6.58
N GLY A 86 9.57 -15.38 -7.50
CA GLY A 86 9.54 -16.83 -7.69
C GLY A 86 8.82 -17.60 -6.59
N GLU A 87 7.95 -16.93 -5.83
CA GLU A 87 7.16 -17.56 -4.77
C GLU A 87 6.16 -18.57 -5.33
N ALA A 88 5.95 -19.69 -4.62
CA ALA A 88 4.98 -20.68 -5.02
C ALA A 88 3.55 -20.14 -4.88
N PHE A 89 2.76 -20.19 -5.95
CA PHE A 89 1.35 -19.86 -5.87
C PHE A 89 0.60 -20.94 -5.09
N THR A 90 0.04 -20.58 -3.94
CA THR A 90 -0.64 -21.51 -3.01
C THR A 90 -2.15 -21.31 -3.01
N ALA A 91 -2.88 -22.28 -2.44
CA ALA A 91 -4.33 -22.17 -2.25
C ALA A 91 -4.75 -20.94 -1.42
N LEU A 92 -3.88 -20.46 -0.51
CA LEU A 92 -4.13 -19.24 0.26
C LEU A 92 -4.12 -17.99 -0.62
N HIS A 93 -3.24 -17.91 -1.62
CA HIS A 93 -3.24 -16.81 -2.59
C HIS A 93 -4.54 -16.82 -3.40
N ALA A 94 -4.96 -17.98 -3.87
CA ALA A 94 -6.23 -18.13 -4.58
C ALA A 94 -7.42 -17.71 -3.71
N ALA A 95 -7.48 -18.15 -2.45
CA ALA A 95 -8.53 -17.77 -1.50
C ALA A 95 -8.53 -16.26 -1.22
N ALA A 96 -7.37 -15.64 -1.02
CA ALA A 96 -7.24 -14.20 -0.82
C ALA A 96 -7.75 -13.41 -2.03
N LEU A 97 -7.38 -13.83 -3.25
CA LEU A 97 -7.84 -13.22 -4.49
C LEU A 97 -9.35 -13.36 -4.68
N LEU A 98 -9.92 -14.52 -4.36
CA LEU A 98 -11.37 -14.77 -4.41
C LEU A 98 -12.13 -13.90 -3.42
N LEU A 99 -11.67 -13.81 -2.17
CA LEU A 99 -12.29 -12.95 -1.15
C LEU A 99 -12.22 -11.47 -1.53
N ALA A 100 -11.06 -11.02 -2.03
CA ALA A 100 -10.88 -9.65 -2.49
C ALA A 100 -11.85 -9.33 -3.65
N SER A 101 -11.88 -10.17 -4.69
CA SER A 101 -12.77 -9.98 -5.84
C SER A 101 -14.26 -10.05 -5.46
N ALA A 102 -14.65 -10.93 -4.54
CA ALA A 102 -16.01 -10.96 -3.99
C ALA A 102 -16.38 -9.64 -3.29
N GLY A 103 -15.47 -9.07 -2.50
CA GLY A 103 -15.68 -7.77 -1.86
C GLY A 103 -15.93 -6.63 -2.87
N VAL A 104 -15.21 -6.63 -4.00
CA VAL A 104 -15.44 -5.67 -5.09
C VAL A 104 -16.82 -5.81 -5.69
N VAL A 105 -17.25 -7.04 -5.98
CA VAL A 105 -18.58 -7.30 -6.56
C VAL A 105 -19.68 -6.78 -5.62
N LEU A 106 -19.53 -6.98 -4.31
CA LEU A 106 -20.48 -6.48 -3.32
C LEU A 106 -20.54 -4.94 -3.29
N ILE A 107 -19.37 -4.28 -3.33
CA ILE A 107 -19.29 -2.82 -3.32
C ILE A 107 -19.84 -2.22 -4.62
N ALA A 108 -19.45 -2.77 -5.77
CA ALA A 108 -19.87 -2.29 -7.08
C ALA A 108 -21.36 -2.57 -7.36
N GLY A 109 -21.90 -3.65 -6.80
CA GLY A 109 -23.31 -4.03 -6.93
C GLY A 109 -24.25 -3.29 -5.97
N ALA A 110 -23.73 -2.59 -4.96
CA ALA A 110 -24.54 -1.83 -4.01
C ALA A 110 -25.22 -0.65 -4.72
N ARG A 111 -26.56 -0.70 -4.82
CA ARG A 111 -27.35 0.35 -5.46
C ARG A 111 -27.22 1.67 -4.66
N PRO A 112 -27.05 2.83 -5.33
CA PRO A 112 -27.04 4.12 -4.65
C PRO A 112 -28.34 4.33 -3.88
N GLN A 113 -28.24 4.62 -2.58
CA GLN A 113 -29.41 4.94 -1.76
C GLN A 113 -29.94 6.32 -2.21
N PRO A 114 -31.24 6.48 -2.52
CA PRO A 114 -31.78 7.76 -2.98
C PRO A 114 -31.54 8.82 -1.91
N ALA A 115 -30.94 9.94 -2.28
CA ALA A 115 -30.78 11.08 -1.39
C ALA A 115 -32.16 11.49 -0.87
N ARG A 116 -32.37 11.35 0.45
CA ARG A 116 -33.57 11.81 1.11
C ARG A 116 -33.60 13.34 0.95
N ARG A 117 -34.56 13.83 0.15
CA ARG A 117 -34.87 15.25 0.06
C ARG A 117 -35.83 15.54 1.21
N ASP A 118 -35.31 16.21 2.23
CA ASP A 118 -36.06 16.79 3.33
C ASP A 118 -36.38 18.26 2.98
#